data_AF-A0A841V7R2-F1
#
_entry.id   AF-A0A841V7R2-F1
#
_cell.length_a   1.000
_cell.length_b   1.000
_cell.length_c   1.000
_cell.angle_alpha   90.00
_cell.angle_beta   90.00
_cell.angle_gamma   90.00
#
_symmetry.space_group_name_H-M   'P 1'
#
loop_
_entity.id
_entity.type
_entity.pdbx_description
1 polymer ?
#
loop_
_entity_poly.entity_id
_entity_poly.type
_entity_poly.pdbx_seq_one_letter_code
_entity_poly.pdbx_strand_id
1 'polypeptide(L)'
;MTTESLATSEAVESMTDEFLASTSSHQEMIETVISTLQQNDTAMVQHTEKGYLWKFQYGSVEVFVQLTGESDDDFLTVWSSVLKLPVKDELGLTRKLLAMNCAETFESHFAIMNDQVVVISQRTVADLSPGEISRAITLVATVADNNDEMLRESFGGS
;
A
#
# COMPACT_ATOMS: atom_id res chain seq x y z
N MET A 1 -17.60 -43.26 14.57
CA MET A 1 -17.62 -42.01 15.37
C MET A 1 -16.40 -41.19 14.97
N THR A 2 -16.44 -40.35 13.92
CA THR A 2 -15.31 -39.44 13.65
C THR A 2 -15.57 -38.27 12.68
N THR A 3 -16.82 -37.85 12.42
CA THR A 3 -17.09 -36.78 11.44
C THR A 3 -17.64 -35.48 12.02
N GLU A 4 -18.19 -35.47 13.24
CA GLU A 4 -18.69 -34.23 13.89
C GLU A 4 -17.59 -33.40 14.59
N SER A 5 -16.47 -34.02 14.97
CA SER A 5 -15.41 -33.34 15.73
C SER A 5 -14.49 -32.45 14.88
N LEU A 6 -14.42 -32.66 13.56
CA LEU A 6 -13.57 -31.87 12.65
C LEU A 6 -14.26 -30.58 12.21
N ALA A 7 -15.55 -30.63 11.88
CA ALA A 7 -16.34 -29.46 11.46
C ALA A 7 -16.48 -28.39 12.57
N THR A 8 -16.47 -28.82 13.83
CA THR A 8 -16.54 -27.90 14.99
C THR A 8 -15.21 -27.18 15.23
N SER A 9 -14.07 -27.80 14.87
CA SER A 9 -12.75 -27.19 15.04
C SER A 9 -12.51 -26.08 14.02
N GLU A 10 -12.76 -26.36 12.74
CA GLU A 10 -12.57 -25.38 11.65
C GLU A 10 -13.49 -24.17 11.78
N ALA A 11 -14.74 -24.37 12.22
CA ALA A 11 -15.69 -23.27 12.45
C ALA A 11 -15.28 -22.39 13.64
N VAL A 12 -14.75 -22.99 14.72
CA VAL A 12 -14.28 -22.24 15.89
C VAL A 12 -12.98 -21.49 15.56
N GLU A 13 -12.07 -22.09 14.80
CA GLU A 13 -10.81 -21.49 14.35
C GLU A 13 -11.08 -20.30 13.40
N SER A 14 -12.01 -20.46 12.45
CA SER A 14 -12.48 -19.37 11.58
C SER A 14 -13.12 -18.22 12.35
N MET A 15 -13.91 -18.49 13.39
CA MET A 15 -14.53 -17.46 14.23
C MET A 15 -13.50 -16.74 15.11
N THR A 16 -12.45 -17.43 15.56
CA THR A 16 -11.36 -16.80 16.32
C THR A 16 -10.47 -15.94 15.43
N ASP A 17 -10.22 -16.33 14.18
CA ASP A 17 -9.45 -15.51 13.23
C ASP A 17 -10.24 -14.25 12.83
N GLU A 18 -11.55 -14.35 12.58
CA GLU A 18 -12.41 -13.19 12.35
C GLU A 18 -12.46 -12.24 13.55
N PHE A 19 -12.49 -12.79 14.78
CA PHE A 19 -12.51 -12.00 16.00
C PHE A 19 -11.16 -11.33 16.29
N LEU A 20 -10.04 -12.04 16.11
CA LEU A 20 -8.70 -11.47 16.27
C LEU A 20 -8.45 -10.37 15.22
N ALA A 21 -8.85 -10.60 13.96
CA ALA A 21 -8.83 -9.59 12.91
C ALA A 21 -9.70 -8.36 13.21
N SER A 22 -10.76 -8.51 14.03
CA SER A 22 -11.58 -7.40 14.52
C SER A 22 -11.03 -6.67 15.75
N THR A 23 -9.94 -7.17 16.34
CA THR A 23 -9.32 -6.60 17.57
C THR A 23 -7.85 -6.21 17.42
N SER A 24 -7.18 -6.63 16.34
CA SER A 24 -5.83 -6.19 16.01
C SER A 24 -5.83 -4.73 15.57
N SER A 25 -4.85 -3.96 16.04
CA SER A 25 -4.70 -2.55 15.66
C SER A 25 -4.36 -2.43 14.17
N HIS A 26 -4.66 -1.27 13.56
CA HIS A 26 -4.25 -1.01 12.18
C HIS A 26 -2.73 -1.14 12.04
N GLN A 27 -1.97 -0.73 13.07
CA GLN A 27 -0.53 -0.91 13.14
C GLN A 27 -0.10 -2.39 12.96
N GLU A 28 -0.63 -3.31 13.76
CA GLU A 28 -0.27 -4.74 13.71
C GLU A 28 -0.63 -5.36 12.35
N MET A 29 -1.77 -4.95 11.79
CA MET A 29 -2.20 -5.40 10.47
C MET A 29 -1.25 -4.92 9.37
N ILE A 30 -0.80 -3.66 9.41
CA ILE A 30 0.20 -3.13 8.48
C ILE A 30 1.51 -3.91 8.59
N GLU A 31 2.01 -4.13 9.80
CA GLU A 31 3.24 -4.88 10.03
C GLU A 31 3.16 -6.32 9.50
N THR A 32 2.01 -6.98 9.72
CA THR A 32 1.75 -8.32 9.19
C THR A 32 1.76 -8.32 7.67
N VAL A 33 1.03 -7.41 7.03
CA VAL A 33 0.99 -7.30 5.56
C VAL A 33 2.40 -7.05 5.00
N ILE A 34 3.15 -6.10 5.56
CA ILE A 34 4.52 -5.79 5.12
C ILE A 34 5.42 -7.01 5.29
N SER A 35 5.31 -7.75 6.39
CA SER A 35 6.12 -8.96 6.62
C SER A 35 5.96 -10.01 5.53
N THR A 36 4.76 -10.08 4.92
CA THR A 36 4.45 -11.03 3.83
C THR A 36 4.82 -10.52 2.44
N LEU A 37 4.85 -9.19 2.24
CA LEU A 37 5.10 -8.56 0.95
C LEU A 37 6.56 -8.18 0.72
N GLN A 38 7.29 -7.84 1.79
CA GLN A 38 8.64 -7.33 1.67
C GLN A 38 9.58 -8.35 1.00
N GLN A 39 10.56 -7.81 0.29
CA GLN A 39 11.65 -8.59 -0.28
C GLN A 39 12.97 -8.20 0.41
N ASN A 40 13.86 -9.18 0.54
CA ASN A 40 15.22 -9.00 1.07
C ASN A 40 15.30 -8.42 2.51
N ASP A 41 14.30 -8.66 3.36
CA ASP A 41 14.24 -8.17 4.75
C ASP A 41 14.48 -6.65 4.86
N THR A 42 13.91 -5.89 3.91
CA THR A 42 14.13 -4.44 3.77
C THR A 42 13.22 -3.57 4.64
N ALA A 43 12.23 -4.17 5.31
CA ALA A 43 11.26 -3.42 6.09
C ALA A 43 11.91 -2.63 7.24
N MET A 44 11.62 -1.33 7.27
CA MET A 44 12.01 -0.41 8.32
C MET A 44 10.77 0.31 8.83
N VAL A 45 10.72 0.56 10.14
CA VAL A 45 9.67 1.34 10.79
C VAL A 45 10.28 2.53 11.52
N GLN A 46 9.63 3.68 11.41
CA GLN A 46 9.94 4.88 12.16
C GLN A 46 8.70 5.33 12.93
N HIS A 47 8.88 5.55 14.23
CA HIS A 47 7.87 6.14 15.09
C HIS A 47 8.09 7.65 15.14
N THR A 48 7.03 8.43 14.90
CA THR A 48 7.06 9.90 14.94
C THR A 48 5.95 10.41 15.85
N GLU A 49 6.01 11.68 16.26
CA GLU A 49 4.91 12.33 16.98
C GLU A 49 3.62 12.40 16.15
N LYS A 50 3.70 12.20 14.82
CA LYS A 50 2.59 12.24 13.88
C LYS A 50 2.11 10.85 13.45
N GLY A 51 2.48 9.81 14.20
CA GLY A 51 2.14 8.41 13.91
C GLY A 51 3.34 7.60 13.40
N TYR A 52 3.05 6.57 12.61
CA TYR A 52 3.99 5.55 12.17
C TYR A 52 4.31 5.69 10.69
N LEU A 53 5.56 5.42 10.31
CA LEU A 53 6.00 5.37 8.92
C LEU A 53 6.78 4.08 8.70
N TRP A 54 6.30 3.23 7.81
CA TRP A 54 7.01 2.06 7.33
C TRP A 54 7.55 2.28 5.93
N LYS A 55 8.63 1.58 5.62
CA LYS A 55 9.28 1.56 4.33
C LYS A 55 9.78 0.16 4.02
N PHE A 56 9.50 -0.36 2.84
CA PHE A 56 9.98 -1.68 2.40
C PHE A 56 10.16 -1.72 0.89
N GLN A 57 10.95 -2.68 0.40
CA GLN A 57 11.13 -2.94 -1.02
C GLN A 57 10.13 -3.98 -1.52
N TYR A 58 9.55 -3.71 -2.69
CA TYR A 58 8.75 -4.67 -3.45
C TYR A 58 9.16 -4.56 -4.92
N GLY A 59 9.76 -5.62 -5.47
CA GLY A 59 10.32 -5.60 -6.82
C GLY A 59 11.40 -4.52 -6.96
N SER A 60 11.28 -3.63 -7.94
CA SER A 60 12.23 -2.52 -8.17
C SER A 60 11.92 -1.26 -7.37
N VAL A 61 10.76 -1.19 -6.71
CA VAL A 61 10.29 0.04 -6.05
C VAL A 61 10.42 -0.01 -4.52
N GLU A 62 10.50 1.18 -3.92
CA GLU A 62 10.42 1.39 -2.49
C GLU A 62 9.02 1.90 -2.14
N VAL A 63 8.34 1.22 -1.23
CA VAL A 63 6.96 1.49 -0.81
C VAL A 63 6.96 2.06 0.59
N PHE A 64 6.16 3.11 0.79
CA PHE A 64 5.98 3.78 2.05
C PHE A 64 4.54 3.61 2.53
N VAL A 65 4.37 3.37 3.82
CA VAL A 65 3.07 3.28 4.49
C VAL A 65 3.09 4.20 5.68
N GLN A 66 2.11 5.08 5.80
CA GLN A 66 1.95 5.98 6.95
C GLN A 66 0.60 5.76 7.59
N LEU A 67 0.60 5.67 8.92
CA LEU A 67 -0.59 5.65 9.75
C LEU A 67 -0.48 6.80 10.74
N THR A 68 -1.38 7.79 10.68
CA THR A 68 -1.29 8.97 11.56
C THR A 68 -1.80 8.71 12.98
N GLY A 69 -2.62 7.68 13.16
CA GLY A 69 -3.20 7.26 14.43
C GLY A 69 -4.31 6.22 14.20
N GLU A 70 -5.14 6.00 15.24
CA GLU A 70 -6.19 4.97 15.29
C GLU A 70 -7.61 5.58 15.42
N SER A 71 -7.74 6.91 15.41
CA SER A 71 -9.04 7.59 15.46
C SER A 71 -9.66 7.66 14.06
N ASP A 72 -10.98 7.68 13.91
CA ASP A 72 -11.65 7.74 12.60
C ASP A 72 -11.16 8.86 11.66
N ASP A 73 -10.72 9.99 12.24
CA ASP A 73 -10.15 11.15 11.51
C ASP A 73 -8.67 10.97 11.09
N ASP A 74 -8.00 9.92 11.56
CA ASP A 74 -6.65 9.56 11.16
C ASP A 74 -6.62 8.94 9.76
N PHE A 75 -5.45 8.98 9.12
CA PHE A 75 -5.26 8.53 7.76
C PHE A 75 -4.30 7.35 7.66
N LEU A 76 -4.66 6.42 6.78
CA LEU A 76 -3.73 5.50 6.13
C LEU A 76 -3.33 6.12 4.79
N THR A 77 -2.03 6.33 4.58
CA THR A 77 -1.45 6.79 3.32
C THR A 77 -0.40 5.78 2.86
N VAL A 78 -0.55 5.25 1.64
CA VAL A 78 0.41 4.33 1.03
C VAL A 78 0.89 4.94 -0.28
N TRP A 79 2.20 5.03 -0.49
CA TRP A 79 2.73 5.56 -1.76
C TRP A 79 4.06 4.92 -2.16
N SER A 80 4.39 5.06 -3.44
CA SER A 80 5.70 4.68 -3.97
C SER A 80 6.10 5.60 -5.12
N SER A 81 7.37 5.99 -5.17
CA SER A 81 7.91 6.84 -6.24
C SER A 81 8.25 6.01 -7.47
N VAL A 82 7.77 6.43 -8.63
CA VAL A 82 8.01 5.75 -9.93
C VAL A 82 8.91 6.54 -10.87
N LEU A 83 8.97 7.88 -10.75
CA LEU A 83 9.76 8.72 -11.64
C LEU A 83 10.19 10.03 -10.97
N LYS A 84 11.44 10.45 -11.16
CA LYS A 84 11.91 11.76 -10.70
C LYS A 84 11.61 12.84 -11.75
N LEU A 85 11.23 14.03 -11.28
CA LEU A 85 11.06 15.24 -12.08
C LEU A 85 12.29 16.16 -11.89
N PRO A 86 12.54 17.10 -12.84
CA PRO A 86 11.81 17.31 -14.09
C PRO A 86 12.12 16.24 -15.15
N VAL A 87 11.21 16.08 -16.11
CA VAL A 87 11.42 15.25 -17.30
C VAL A 87 11.38 16.11 -18.56
N LYS A 88 11.89 15.59 -19.68
CA LYS A 88 11.91 16.34 -20.95
C LYS A 88 10.53 16.69 -21.49
N ASP A 89 9.55 15.79 -21.34
CA ASP A 89 8.18 15.95 -21.83
C ASP A 89 7.16 15.82 -20.70
N GLU A 90 7.07 16.86 -19.86
CA GLU A 90 6.12 16.90 -18.73
C GLU A 90 4.65 16.90 -19.18
N LEU A 91 4.34 17.52 -20.33
CA LEU A 91 2.97 17.57 -20.85
C LEU A 91 2.52 16.18 -21.34
N GLY A 92 3.38 15.47 -22.06
CA GLY A 92 3.13 14.10 -22.49
C GLY A 92 2.99 13.15 -21.30
N LEU A 93 3.88 13.27 -20.32
CA LEU A 93 3.81 12.51 -19.07
C LEU A 93 2.49 12.76 -18.35
N THR A 94 2.14 14.01 -18.07
CA THR A 94 0.94 14.37 -17.30
C THR A 94 -0.33 13.86 -17.96
N ARG A 95 -0.45 13.98 -19.30
CA ARG A 95 -1.60 13.45 -20.03
C ARG A 95 -1.70 11.93 -19.91
N LYS A 96 -0.57 11.21 -19.98
CA LYS A 96 -0.54 9.76 -19.84
C LYS A 96 -0.96 9.32 -18.44
N LEU A 97 -0.39 9.93 -17.40
CA LEU A 97 -0.72 9.62 -16.00
C LEU A 97 -2.22 9.83 -15.71
N LEU A 98 -2.80 10.94 -16.18
CA LEU A 98 -4.24 11.20 -16.03
C LEU A 98 -5.12 10.19 -16.76
N ALA A 99 -4.70 9.72 -17.95
CA ALA A 99 -5.43 8.68 -18.66
C ALA A 99 -5.36 7.33 -17.91
N MET A 100 -4.20 6.97 -17.37
CA MET A 100 -4.01 5.75 -16.59
C MET A 100 -4.82 5.77 -15.29
N ASN A 101 -4.92 6.93 -14.63
CA ASN A 101 -5.76 7.10 -13.43
C ASN A 101 -7.23 6.72 -13.66
N CYS A 102 -7.73 6.78 -14.90
CA CYS A 102 -9.10 6.41 -15.22
C CYS A 102 -9.29 4.90 -15.43
N ALA A 103 -8.24 4.16 -15.78
CA ALA A 103 -8.35 2.82 -16.34
C ALA A 103 -7.62 1.72 -15.54
N GLU A 104 -6.49 2.05 -14.92
CA GLU A 104 -5.50 1.05 -14.50
C GLU A 104 -5.11 1.13 -13.01
N THR A 105 -5.49 2.20 -12.30
CA THR A 105 -4.98 2.46 -10.94
C THR A 105 -5.95 2.07 -9.81
N PHE A 106 -7.19 1.68 -10.13
CA PHE A 106 -8.24 1.30 -9.16
C PHE A 106 -8.39 2.35 -8.03
N GLU A 107 -8.20 1.98 -6.77
CA GLU A 107 -8.27 2.89 -5.61
C GLU A 107 -7.03 3.78 -5.45
N SER A 108 -5.94 3.46 -6.14
CA SER A 108 -4.73 4.28 -6.20
C SER A 108 -4.78 5.25 -7.39
N HIS A 109 -3.85 6.20 -7.41
CA HIS A 109 -3.67 7.11 -8.55
C HIS A 109 -2.25 7.67 -8.60
N PHE A 110 -1.83 8.10 -9.78
CA PHE A 110 -0.61 8.88 -9.96
C PHE A 110 -0.80 10.31 -9.45
N ALA A 111 0.19 10.80 -8.71
CA ALA A 111 0.28 12.15 -8.19
C ALA A 111 1.73 12.68 -8.28
N ILE A 112 1.92 13.96 -7.99
CA ILE A 112 3.25 14.57 -7.87
C ILE A 112 3.47 14.95 -6.40
N MET A 113 4.58 14.49 -5.83
CA MET A 113 5.00 14.80 -4.48
C MET A 113 6.52 14.95 -4.43
N ASN A 114 7.02 16.05 -3.87
CA ASN A 114 8.47 16.32 -3.70
C ASN A 114 9.31 16.10 -4.97
N ASP A 115 8.88 16.69 -6.09
CA ASP A 115 9.53 16.53 -7.41
C ASP A 115 9.63 15.08 -7.89
N GLN A 116 8.68 14.24 -7.49
CA GLN A 116 8.57 12.86 -7.94
C GLN A 116 7.13 12.56 -8.36
N VAL A 117 6.98 11.77 -9.41
CA VAL A 117 5.74 11.08 -9.69
C VAL A 117 5.64 9.90 -8.75
N VAL A 118 4.53 9.81 -8.03
CA VAL A 118 4.23 8.74 -7.09
C VAL A 118 2.92 8.07 -7.48
N VAL A 119 2.80 6.77 -7.19
CA VAL A 119 1.50 6.10 -7.05
C VAL A 119 1.10 6.24 -5.59
N ILE A 120 -0.13 6.68 -5.32
CA ILE A 120 -0.61 6.92 -3.96
C ILE A 120 -2.05 6.42 -3.76
N SER A 121 -2.33 5.92 -2.57
CA SER A 121 -3.67 5.68 -2.04
C SER A 121 -3.75 6.28 -0.64
N GLN A 122 -4.81 7.04 -0.36
CA GLN A 122 -5.02 7.67 0.94
C GLN A 122 -6.50 7.61 1.30
N ARG A 123 -6.79 7.23 2.55
CA ARG A 123 -8.14 7.30 3.13
C ARG A 123 -8.09 7.41 4.64
N THR A 124 -9.23 7.74 5.23
CA THR A 124 -9.42 7.70 6.68
C THR A 124 -9.38 6.25 7.19
N VAL A 125 -8.98 6.06 8.44
CA VAL A 125 -9.00 4.75 9.11
C VAL A 125 -10.40 4.38 9.63
N ALA A 126 -11.36 5.30 9.58
CA ALA A 126 -12.76 5.00 9.85
C ALA A 126 -13.25 3.77 9.06
N ASP A 127 -13.76 2.79 9.80
CA ASP A 127 -14.23 1.49 9.30
C ASP A 127 -13.22 0.73 8.41
N LEU A 128 -11.92 0.99 8.57
CA LEU A 128 -10.89 0.40 7.74
C LEU A 128 -10.62 -1.04 8.15
N SER A 129 -10.98 -1.99 7.28
CA SER A 129 -10.79 -3.40 7.54
C SER A 129 -9.35 -3.88 7.25
N PRO A 130 -8.90 -4.98 7.88
CA PRO A 130 -7.65 -5.66 7.55
C PRO A 130 -7.46 -5.94 6.04
N GLY A 131 -8.53 -6.35 5.36
CA GLY A 131 -8.51 -6.62 3.93
C GLY A 131 -8.28 -5.37 3.09
N GLU A 132 -8.83 -4.22 3.50
CA GLU A 132 -8.61 -2.94 2.82
C GLU A 132 -7.19 -2.40 3.02
N ILE A 133 -6.59 -2.59 4.21
CA ILE A 133 -5.18 -2.26 4.47
C ILE A 133 -4.28 -3.09 3.54
N SER A 134 -4.49 -4.41 3.53
CA SER A 134 -3.74 -5.33 2.67
C SER A 134 -3.85 -4.93 1.20
N ARG A 135 -5.09 -4.70 0.74
CA ARG A 135 -5.36 -4.28 -0.63
C ARG A 135 -4.67 -2.96 -0.98
N ALA A 136 -4.75 -1.93 -0.14
CA ALA A 136 -4.14 -0.64 -0.40
C ALA A 136 -2.61 -0.74 -0.56
N ILE A 137 -1.95 -1.48 0.34
CA ILE A 137 -0.49 -1.68 0.31
C ILE A 137 -0.09 -2.48 -0.94
N THR A 138 -0.72 -3.64 -1.18
CA THR A 138 -0.41 -4.48 -2.34
C THR A 138 -0.69 -3.76 -3.65
N LEU A 139 -1.82 -3.05 -3.76
CA LEU A 139 -2.20 -2.34 -4.98
C LEU A 139 -1.16 -1.28 -5.35
N VAL A 140 -0.78 -0.41 -4.41
CA VAL A 140 0.23 0.64 -4.66
C VAL A 140 1.56 0.01 -5.03
N ALA A 141 2.00 -1.03 -4.31
CA ALA A 141 3.26 -1.71 -4.58
C ALA A 141 3.28 -2.30 -6.01
N THR A 142 2.23 -3.04 -6.39
CA THR A 142 2.12 -3.66 -7.71
C THR A 142 1.96 -2.63 -8.83
N VAL A 143 1.13 -1.59 -8.65
CA VAL A 143 0.97 -0.54 -9.68
C VAL A 143 2.26 0.24 -9.87
N ALA A 144 3.00 0.52 -8.80
CA ALA A 144 4.29 1.22 -8.89
C ALA A 144 5.34 0.35 -9.60
N ASP A 145 5.53 -0.90 -9.19
CA ASP A 145 6.49 -1.84 -9.77
C ASP A 145 6.21 -2.13 -11.26
N ASN A 146 4.94 -2.23 -11.65
CA ASN A 146 4.59 -2.47 -13.05
C ASN A 146 4.85 -1.26 -13.97
N ASN A 147 4.98 -0.06 -13.42
CA ASN A 147 5.02 1.18 -14.20
C ASN A 147 6.33 1.96 -14.10
N ASP A 148 7.19 1.69 -13.11
CA ASP A 148 8.40 2.47 -12.87
C ASP A 148 9.38 2.42 -14.06
N GLU A 149 9.67 1.24 -14.59
CA GLU A 149 10.56 1.05 -15.73
C GLU A 149 9.96 1.67 -16.98
N MET A 150 8.69 1.38 -17.28
CA MET A 150 8.02 1.90 -18.48
C MET A 150 8.00 3.44 -18.50
N LEU A 151 7.72 4.08 -17.36
CA LEU A 151 7.73 5.54 -17.24
C LEU A 151 9.16 6.09 -17.34
N ARG A 152 10.15 5.41 -16.75
CA ARG A 152 11.56 5.79 -16.84
C ARG A 152 12.12 5.63 -18.27
N GLU A 153 11.75 4.59 -19.00
CA GLU A 153 12.17 4.42 -20.39
C GLU A 153 11.52 5.45 -21.32
N SER A 154 10.24 5.77 -21.07
CA SER A 154 9.46 6.68 -21.93
C SER A 154 9.74 8.15 -21.68
N PHE A 155 9.96 8.53 -20.41
CA PHE A 155 10.06 9.92 -19.96
C PHE A 155 11.30 10.20 -19.12
N GLY A 156 11.98 9.17 -18.63
CA GLY A 156 13.21 9.32 -17.89
C GLY A 156 14.31 9.89 -18.76
N GLY A 157 15.05 10.83 -18.19
CA GLY A 157 16.06 11.57 -18.91
C GLY A 157 16.21 12.98 -18.36
N SER A 158 16.89 13.08 -17.23
CA SER A 158 17.78 14.20 -16.97
C SER A 158 19.05 13.72 -16.31
#